data_AF-A0A7J3DBK4-F1
#
_entry.id   AF-A0A7J3DBK4-F1
#
_cell.length_a   1.000
_cell.length_b   1.000
_cell.length_c   1.000
_cell.angle_alpha   90.00
_cell.angle_beta   90.00
_cell.angle_gamma   90.00
#
_symmetry.space_group_name_H-M   'P 1'
#
loop_
_entity.id
_entity.type
_entity.pdbx_description
1 polymer ?
#
loop_
_entity_poly.entity_id
_entity_poly.type
_entity_poly.pdbx_seq_one_letter_code
_entity_poly.pdbx_strand_id
1 'polypeptide(L)'
;MIAFVQQERRSRIFKDVSKLSFDYVPDKLIHRESQMQKLWMLFRPVLEKGIAQSALLIGSVGTGKTAASKRFCLDFVKVAQESGRAVDFIVVNCRQRNTEASVVLRLVSHFDEGYPDRGMSLSEMLVSLKKHLEKRKLHFIVVLDEVDVLLRRGAGDLIYQLSRFDEEKVGGRASLSLILISQKYVLNLLDQSSISTFRRTNVITFGKYTRDELKDITSDRVALAFYPGSVREDAIDLIADIAAEWGDARFAIE
;
A
#
# COMPACT_ATOMS: atom_id res chain seq x y z
N MET A 1 -52.50 30.28 6.22
CA MET A 1 -51.95 30.56 4.89
C MET A 1 -50.71 29.71 4.72
N ILE A 2 -50.82 28.74 3.83
CA ILE A 2 -49.89 27.63 3.64
C ILE A 2 -48.63 28.16 2.94
N ALA A 3 -47.46 27.92 3.50
CA ALA A 3 -46.21 27.92 2.75
C ALA A 3 -45.62 26.52 2.88
N PHE A 4 -45.87 25.72 1.84
CA PHE A 4 -45.24 24.43 1.60
C PHE A 4 -43.71 24.62 1.66
N VAL A 5 -43.09 24.14 2.73
CA VAL A 5 -41.70 23.70 2.64
C VAL A 5 -41.75 22.38 1.87
N GLN A 6 -41.65 22.46 0.54
CA GLN A 6 -41.20 21.31 -0.24
C GLN A 6 -39.78 21.00 0.24
N GLN A 7 -39.71 20.12 1.22
CA GLN A 7 -38.51 19.35 1.48
C GLN A 7 -38.30 18.52 0.21
N GLU A 8 -37.45 19.01 -0.70
CA GLU A 8 -36.98 18.21 -1.83
C GLU A 8 -36.55 16.86 -1.25
N ARG A 9 -37.28 15.81 -1.63
CA ARG A 9 -36.84 14.44 -1.45
C ARG A 9 -35.53 14.32 -2.22
N ARG A 10 -34.40 14.66 -1.58
CA ARG A 10 -33.08 14.22 -2.03
C ARG A 10 -33.18 12.70 -2.12
N SER A 11 -33.38 12.19 -3.32
CA SER A 11 -33.24 10.78 -3.63
C SER A 11 -31.88 10.38 -3.09
N ARG A 12 -31.86 9.59 -2.00
CA ARG A 12 -30.63 9.01 -1.49
C ARG A 12 -30.21 7.96 -2.51
N ILE A 13 -29.56 8.39 -3.58
CA ILE A 13 -28.99 7.52 -4.62
C ILE A 13 -27.79 6.73 -4.06
N PHE A 14 -27.17 7.26 -3.01
CA PHE A 14 -26.02 6.66 -2.34
C PHE A 14 -26.44 5.83 -1.13
N LYS A 15 -25.94 4.59 -1.10
CA LYS A 15 -25.93 3.70 0.06
C LYS A 15 -24.74 4.02 0.97
N ASP A 16 -23.56 4.18 0.40
CA ASP A 16 -22.32 4.49 1.14
C ASP A 16 -21.29 5.18 0.24
N VAL A 17 -21.23 6.51 0.30
CA VAL A 17 -20.30 7.33 -0.50
C VAL A 17 -18.84 7.02 -0.16
N SER A 18 -18.54 6.52 1.05
CA SER A 18 -17.16 6.24 1.45
C SER A 18 -16.50 5.17 0.57
N LYS A 19 -17.29 4.32 -0.10
CA LYS A 19 -16.81 3.29 -1.03
C LYS A 19 -16.24 3.85 -2.33
N LEU A 20 -16.50 5.12 -2.63
CA LEU A 20 -15.89 5.83 -3.77
C LEU A 20 -14.60 6.56 -3.38
N SER A 21 -14.25 6.61 -2.08
CA SER A 21 -13.00 7.23 -1.64
C SER A 21 -11.78 6.48 -2.18
N PHE A 22 -10.74 7.23 -2.55
CA PHE A 22 -9.43 6.68 -2.89
C PHE A 22 -8.77 5.93 -1.72
N ASP A 23 -9.18 6.23 -0.49
CA ASP A 23 -8.71 5.54 0.71
C ASP A 23 -9.45 4.22 0.96
N TYR A 24 -10.58 3.99 0.31
CA TYR A 24 -11.30 2.73 0.45
C TYR A 24 -10.54 1.59 -0.25
N VAL A 25 -10.15 0.61 0.56
CA VAL A 25 -9.52 -0.63 0.12
C VAL A 25 -10.60 -1.72 0.10
N PRO A 26 -11.03 -2.20 -1.08
CA PRO A 26 -12.05 -3.24 -1.19
C PRO A 26 -11.50 -4.59 -0.73
N ASP A 27 -12.39 -5.50 -0.34
CA ASP A 27 -12.02 -6.86 0.06
C ASP A 27 -11.50 -7.70 -1.12
N LYS A 28 -11.94 -7.38 -2.34
CA LYS A 28 -11.44 -7.97 -3.57
C LYS A 28 -10.94 -6.86 -4.49
N LEU A 29 -9.77 -7.09 -5.08
CA LEU A 29 -9.19 -6.20 -6.08
C LEU A 29 -9.33 -6.86 -7.44
N ILE A 30 -10.41 -6.52 -8.13
CA ILE A 30 -10.76 -7.03 -9.45
C ILE A 30 -9.59 -6.76 -10.41
N HIS A 31 -9.23 -7.79 -11.19
CA HIS A 31 -8.16 -7.76 -12.19
C HIS A 31 -6.75 -7.58 -11.62
N ARG A 32 -6.56 -7.84 -10.32
CA ARG A 32 -5.24 -7.83 -9.64
C ARG A 32 -4.93 -9.11 -8.87
N GLU A 33 -5.68 -10.17 -9.15
CA GLU A 33 -5.53 -11.50 -8.53
C GLU A 33 -4.11 -12.04 -8.75
N SER A 34 -3.56 -11.88 -9.96
CA SER A 34 -2.21 -12.37 -10.27
C SER A 34 -1.11 -11.63 -9.48
N GLN A 35 -1.25 -10.31 -9.28
CA GLN A 35 -0.33 -9.51 -8.48
C GLN A 35 -0.45 -9.85 -7.00
N MET A 36 -1.68 -10.03 -6.51
CA MET A 36 -1.94 -10.46 -5.14
C MET A 36 -1.34 -11.85 -4.87
N GLN A 37 -1.51 -12.80 -5.79
CA GLN A 37 -0.92 -14.14 -5.69
C GLN A 37 0.62 -14.08 -5.65
N LYS A 38 1.24 -13.21 -6.46
CA LYS A 38 2.70 -12.99 -6.41
C LYS A 38 3.16 -12.43 -5.08
N LEU A 39 2.46 -11.44 -4.52
CA LEU A 39 2.75 -10.91 -3.17
C LEU A 39 2.68 -12.03 -2.13
N TRP A 40 1.63 -12.86 -2.16
CA TRP A 40 1.50 -14.01 -1.29
C TRP A 40 2.65 -15.01 -1.43
N MET A 41 3.04 -15.36 -2.66
CA MET A 41 4.16 -16.26 -2.89
C MET A 41 5.48 -15.70 -2.34
N LEU A 42 5.73 -14.41 -2.53
CA LEU A 42 6.95 -13.74 -2.03
C LEU A 42 6.98 -13.68 -0.50
N PHE A 43 5.85 -13.39 0.14
CA PHE A 43 5.81 -13.13 1.60
C PHE A 43 5.48 -14.37 2.43
N ARG A 44 5.01 -15.47 1.83
CA ARG A 44 4.76 -16.74 2.53
C ARG A 44 5.93 -17.20 3.42
N PRO A 45 7.22 -17.07 3.03
CA PRO A 45 8.35 -17.41 3.89
C PRO A 45 8.43 -16.62 5.21
N VAL A 46 7.84 -15.41 5.28
CA VAL A 46 7.71 -14.67 6.55
C VAL A 46 6.86 -15.45 7.56
N LEU A 47 5.80 -16.14 7.10
CA LEU A 47 4.91 -16.96 7.94
C LEU A 47 5.40 -18.38 8.16
N GLU A 48 6.27 -18.92 7.31
CA GLU A 48 6.78 -20.28 7.48
C GLU A 48 8.12 -20.27 8.21
N LYS A 49 9.08 -19.50 7.69
CA LYS A 49 10.49 -19.52 8.10
C LYS A 49 10.88 -18.33 8.98
N GLY A 50 10.05 -17.27 9.02
CA GLY A 50 10.35 -16.08 9.81
C GLY A 50 11.52 -15.28 9.23
N ILE A 51 11.67 -15.30 7.90
CA ILE A 51 12.69 -14.55 7.16
C ILE A 51 12.08 -13.28 6.57
N ALA A 52 12.87 -12.20 6.50
CA ALA A 52 12.46 -10.95 5.86
C ALA A 52 12.21 -11.17 4.37
N GLN A 53 11.22 -10.47 3.83
CA GLN A 53 10.93 -10.46 2.40
C GLN A 53 10.83 -9.03 1.90
N SER A 54 11.12 -8.87 0.62
CA SER A 54 11.13 -7.57 -0.05
C SER A 54 10.44 -7.69 -1.39
N ALA A 55 9.55 -6.74 -1.71
CA ALA A 55 8.90 -6.65 -3.02
C ALA A 55 8.94 -5.22 -3.57
N LEU A 56 9.00 -5.10 -4.89
CA LEU A 56 8.91 -3.83 -5.60
C LEU A 56 7.71 -3.86 -6.56
N LEU A 57 6.72 -3.02 -6.29
CA LEU A 57 5.50 -2.83 -7.06
C LEU A 57 5.71 -1.66 -8.04
N ILE A 58 5.65 -1.92 -9.35
CA ILE A 58 5.92 -0.90 -10.38
C ILE A 58 4.76 -0.77 -11.35
N GLY A 59 4.39 0.46 -11.70
CA GLY A 59 3.38 0.76 -12.71
C GLY A 59 2.86 2.19 -12.62
N SER A 60 2.18 2.67 -13.66
CA SER A 60 1.64 4.03 -13.75
C SER A 60 0.65 4.38 -12.61
N VAL A 61 0.25 5.64 -12.48
CA VAL A 61 -0.82 6.06 -11.55
C VAL A 61 -2.10 5.28 -11.85
N GLY A 62 -2.93 5.07 -10.83
CA GLY A 62 -4.23 4.44 -11.03
C GLY A 62 -4.23 2.92 -11.22
N THR A 63 -3.07 2.28 -11.39
CA THR A 63 -3.01 0.84 -11.72
C THR A 63 -3.25 -0.11 -10.55
N GLY A 64 -3.53 0.40 -9.35
CA GLY A 64 -3.92 -0.42 -8.18
C GLY A 64 -2.79 -0.82 -7.22
N LYS A 65 -1.55 -0.31 -7.39
CA LYS A 65 -0.38 -0.67 -6.56
C LYS A 65 -0.61 -0.46 -5.05
N THR A 66 -1.03 0.74 -4.65
CA THR A 66 -1.28 1.10 -3.24
C THR A 66 -2.47 0.34 -2.65
N ALA A 67 -3.52 0.12 -3.44
CA ALA A 67 -4.67 -0.67 -3.00
C ALA A 67 -4.27 -2.14 -2.78
N ALA A 68 -3.48 -2.71 -3.69
CA ALA A 68 -2.95 -4.07 -3.59
C ALA A 68 -2.04 -4.26 -2.37
N SER A 69 -1.10 -3.36 -2.12
CA SER A 69 -0.24 -3.45 -0.94
C SER A 69 -1.03 -3.36 0.37
N LYS A 70 -1.97 -2.41 0.47
CA LYS A 70 -2.85 -2.26 1.66
C LYS A 70 -3.70 -3.51 1.87
N ARG A 71 -4.40 -3.99 0.84
CA ARG A 71 -5.24 -5.20 0.92
C ARG A 71 -4.41 -6.41 1.32
N PHE A 72 -3.26 -6.60 0.66
CA PHE A 72 -2.33 -7.67 0.99
C PHE A 72 -1.91 -7.62 2.46
N CYS A 73 -1.47 -6.47 2.96
CA CYS A 73 -1.06 -6.34 4.36
C CYS A 73 -2.21 -6.62 5.34
N LEU A 74 -3.42 -6.13 5.06
CA LEU A 74 -4.61 -6.41 5.86
C LEU A 74 -4.91 -7.92 5.95
N ASP A 75 -4.92 -8.61 4.80
CA ASP A 75 -5.14 -10.06 4.76
C ASP A 75 -3.99 -10.83 5.41
N PHE A 76 -2.76 -10.38 5.20
CA PHE A 76 -1.56 -11.02 5.71
C PHE A 76 -1.49 -10.95 7.24
N VAL A 77 -1.84 -9.81 7.85
CA VAL A 77 -1.95 -9.69 9.31
C VAL A 77 -3.00 -10.65 9.85
N LYS A 78 -4.16 -10.75 9.21
CA LYS A 78 -5.23 -11.67 9.64
C LYS A 78 -4.75 -13.13 9.61
N VAL A 79 -4.16 -13.58 8.51
CA VAL A 79 -3.63 -14.95 8.38
C VAL A 79 -2.48 -15.20 9.37
N ALA A 80 -1.63 -14.20 9.61
CA ALA A 80 -0.55 -14.30 10.59
C ALA A 80 -1.08 -14.50 12.01
N GLN A 81 -2.12 -13.75 12.40
CA GLN A 81 -2.79 -13.88 13.70
C GLN A 81 -3.39 -15.28 13.87
N GLU A 82 -4.08 -15.79 12.86
CA GLU A 82 -4.62 -17.17 12.85
C GLU A 82 -3.50 -18.23 12.99
N SER A 83 -2.30 -17.92 12.51
CA SER A 83 -1.11 -18.77 12.61
C SER A 83 -0.28 -18.53 13.89
N GLY A 84 -0.78 -17.73 14.84
CA GLY A 84 -0.09 -17.42 16.09
C GLY A 84 1.15 -16.53 15.94
N ARG A 85 1.27 -15.78 14.84
CA ARG A 85 2.36 -14.84 14.58
C ARG A 85 1.88 -13.40 14.74
N ALA A 86 2.60 -12.62 15.54
CA ALA A 86 2.40 -11.19 15.63
C ALA A 86 2.99 -10.51 14.39
N VAL A 87 2.13 -9.96 13.54
CA VAL A 87 2.50 -9.15 12.38
C VAL A 87 1.74 -7.84 12.45
N ASP A 88 2.42 -6.75 12.12
CA ASP A 88 1.83 -5.42 11.95
C ASP A 88 2.42 -4.78 10.68
N PHE A 89 1.79 -3.71 10.19
CA PHE A 89 2.28 -3.01 9.01
C PHE A 89 2.02 -1.51 9.08
N ILE A 90 2.79 -0.77 8.27
CA ILE A 90 2.55 0.65 8.03
C ILE A 90 2.73 0.97 6.56
N VAL A 91 1.92 1.91 6.07
CA VAL A 91 2.11 2.55 4.77
C VAL A 91 2.60 3.97 4.97
N VAL A 92 3.74 4.30 4.39
CA VAL A 92 4.33 5.64 4.41
C VAL A 92 4.32 6.21 3.01
N ASN A 93 3.57 7.29 2.80
CA ASN A 93 3.60 8.03 1.54
C ASN A 93 4.86 8.89 1.46
N CYS A 94 5.78 8.56 0.55
CA CYS A 94 7.06 9.22 0.38
C CYS A 94 6.99 10.59 -0.32
N ARG A 95 5.85 11.00 -0.88
CA ARG A 95 5.63 12.41 -1.27
C ARG A 95 5.46 13.30 -0.05
N GLN A 96 4.69 12.82 0.93
CA GLN A 96 4.45 13.55 2.18
C GLN A 96 5.65 13.47 3.13
N ARG A 97 6.28 12.29 3.22
CA ARG A 97 7.48 12.03 4.05
C ARG A 97 8.67 11.80 3.12
N ASN A 98 9.29 12.88 2.68
CA ASN A 98 10.25 12.90 1.58
C ASN A 98 11.72 13.06 2.02
N THR A 99 12.01 12.81 3.31
CA THR A 99 13.36 12.70 3.87
C THR A 99 13.48 11.41 4.70
N GLU A 100 14.69 10.86 4.83
CA GLU A 100 14.92 9.63 5.60
C GLU A 100 14.44 9.75 7.04
N ALA A 101 14.81 10.85 7.70
CA ALA A 101 14.39 11.16 9.06
C ALA A 101 12.85 11.21 9.19
N SER A 102 12.15 11.83 8.23
CA SER A 102 10.68 11.91 8.27
C SER A 102 9.99 10.56 8.09
N VAL A 103 10.60 9.65 7.33
CA VAL A 103 10.11 8.28 7.15
C VAL A 103 10.33 7.49 8.43
N VAL A 104 11.56 7.45 8.95
CA VAL A 104 11.86 6.69 10.17
C VAL A 104 11.09 7.22 11.38
N LEU A 105 10.96 8.54 11.53
CA LEU A 105 10.10 9.13 12.55
C LEU A 105 8.67 8.58 12.44
N ARG A 106 8.10 8.54 11.23
CA ARG A 106 6.75 7.99 11.03
C ARG A 106 6.65 6.50 11.43
N LEU A 107 7.71 5.71 11.20
CA LEU A 107 7.78 4.31 11.61
C LEU A 107 7.82 4.17 13.13
N VAL A 108 8.63 4.97 13.83
CA VAL A 108 8.72 4.94 15.29
C VAL A 108 7.43 5.44 15.93
N SER A 109 6.85 6.53 15.42
CA SER A 109 5.59 7.10 15.91
C SER A 109 4.38 6.17 15.72
N HIS A 110 4.50 5.11 14.90
CA HIS A 110 3.51 4.05 14.84
C HIS A 110 3.43 3.24 16.15
N PHE A 111 4.55 3.10 16.85
CA PHE A 111 4.64 2.36 18.10
C PHE A 111 4.67 3.24 19.35
N ASP A 112 5.01 4.52 19.19
CA ASP A 112 5.13 5.52 20.24
C ASP A 112 4.69 6.92 19.72
N GLU A 113 3.41 7.25 19.88
CA GLU A 113 2.86 8.54 19.45
C GLU A 113 3.50 9.75 20.17
N GLY A 114 4.11 9.53 21.35
CA GLY A 114 4.80 10.57 22.12
C GLY A 114 6.27 10.74 21.75
N TYR A 115 6.76 10.02 20.73
CA TYR A 115 8.16 10.08 20.34
C TYR A 115 8.55 11.50 19.87
N PRO A 116 9.69 12.06 20.33
CA PRO A 116 10.08 13.43 20.00
C PRO A 116 10.22 13.67 18.49
N ASP A 117 9.58 14.73 18.00
CA ASP A 117 9.67 15.14 16.59
C ASP A 117 11.07 15.64 16.16
N ARG A 118 11.92 15.99 17.14
CA ARG A 118 13.26 16.58 16.92
C ARG A 118 14.23 16.15 18.01
N GLY A 119 15.52 16.34 17.73
CA GLY A 119 16.60 16.07 18.68
C GLY A 119 17.13 14.63 18.63
N MET A 120 16.50 13.77 17.84
CA MET A 120 16.95 12.40 17.60
C MET A 120 17.63 12.29 16.23
N SER A 121 18.78 11.64 16.18
CA SER A 121 19.43 11.24 14.94
C SER A 121 18.67 10.08 14.28
N LEU A 122 18.90 9.87 12.97
CA LEU A 122 18.33 8.76 12.22
C LEU A 122 18.66 7.40 12.88
N SER A 123 19.92 7.22 13.28
CA SER A 123 20.41 5.99 13.91
C SER A 123 19.71 5.72 15.24
N GLU A 124 19.51 6.73 16.08
CA GLU A 124 18.79 6.57 17.36
C GLU A 124 17.32 6.20 17.14
N MET A 125 16.67 6.79 16.12
CA MET A 125 15.31 6.41 15.75
C MET A 125 15.22 4.96 15.25
N LEU A 126 16.16 4.49 14.42
CA LEU A 126 16.21 3.10 13.97
C LEU A 126 16.45 2.13 15.13
N VAL A 127 17.32 2.49 16.08
CA VAL A 127 17.54 1.71 17.32
C VAL A 127 16.26 1.67 18.16
N SER A 128 15.54 2.79 18.27
CA SER A 128 14.24 2.83 18.97
C SER A 128 13.22 1.91 18.31
N LEU A 129 13.07 2.00 16.98
CA LEU A 129 12.21 1.12 16.19
C LEU A 129 12.53 -0.35 16.47
N LYS A 130 13.82 -0.71 16.43
CA LYS A 130 14.29 -2.08 16.67
C LYS A 130 13.87 -2.59 18.06
N LYS A 131 14.03 -1.76 19.10
CA LYS A 131 13.58 -2.08 20.47
C LYS A 131 12.07 -2.32 20.55
N HIS A 132 11.26 -1.52 19.85
CA HIS A 132 9.80 -1.73 19.81
C HIS A 132 9.44 -3.06 19.16
N LEU A 133 10.07 -3.42 18.04
CA LEU A 133 9.81 -4.68 17.34
C LEU A 133 10.23 -5.90 18.18
N GLU A 134 11.42 -5.85 18.80
CA GLU A 134 11.94 -6.91 19.66
C GLU A 134 11.08 -7.15 20.91
N LYS A 135 10.73 -6.07 21.62
CA LYS A 135 9.90 -6.14 22.84
C LYS A 135 8.55 -6.81 22.55
N ARG A 136 7.99 -6.56 21.36
CA ARG A 136 6.70 -7.11 20.94
C ARG A 136 6.81 -8.47 20.23
N LYS A 137 8.02 -8.97 19.97
CA LYS A 137 8.27 -10.15 19.11
C LYS A 137 7.51 -10.06 17.78
N LEU A 138 7.51 -8.85 17.21
CA LEU A 138 6.66 -8.46 16.09
C LEU A 138 7.43 -8.53 14.78
N HIS A 139 6.81 -9.05 13.74
CA HIS A 139 7.28 -8.86 12.37
C HIS A 139 6.55 -7.67 11.74
N PHE A 140 7.28 -6.71 11.18
CA PHE A 140 6.75 -5.44 10.71
C PHE A 140 6.92 -5.30 9.20
N ILE A 141 5.81 -5.10 8.49
CA ILE A 141 5.84 -4.85 7.05
C ILE A 141 5.78 -3.34 6.81
N VAL A 142 6.85 -2.79 6.25
CA VAL A 142 6.93 -1.37 5.89
C VAL A 142 6.66 -1.21 4.40
N VAL A 143 5.56 -0.53 4.08
CA VAL A 143 5.22 -0.15 2.70
C VAL A 143 5.65 1.29 2.46
N LEU A 144 6.62 1.50 1.57
CA LEU A 144 7.05 2.83 1.13
C LEU A 144 6.37 3.16 -0.20
N ASP A 145 5.35 4.00 -0.15
CA ASP A 145 4.56 4.39 -1.32
C ASP A 145 5.18 5.58 -2.06
N GLU A 146 5.21 5.53 -3.38
CA GLU A 146 5.90 6.51 -4.25
C GLU A 146 7.37 6.74 -3.86
N VAL A 147 8.09 5.65 -3.59
CA VAL A 147 9.48 5.69 -3.11
C VAL A 147 10.45 6.34 -4.11
N ASP A 148 10.08 6.43 -5.39
CA ASP A 148 10.88 7.14 -6.39
C ASP A 148 11.14 8.60 -6.02
N VAL A 149 10.21 9.25 -5.31
CA VAL A 149 10.37 10.62 -4.83
C VAL A 149 11.44 10.72 -3.76
N LEU A 150 11.48 9.75 -2.85
CA LEU A 150 12.47 9.67 -1.78
C LEU A 150 13.86 9.37 -2.36
N LEU A 151 13.96 8.35 -3.22
CA LEU A 151 15.24 7.93 -3.81
C LEU A 151 15.89 9.01 -4.67
N ARG A 152 15.10 9.77 -5.44
CA ARG A 152 15.61 10.91 -6.24
C ARG A 152 16.24 12.02 -5.41
N ARG A 153 15.96 12.06 -4.09
CA ARG A 153 16.55 13.03 -3.15
C ARG A 153 17.79 12.49 -2.44
N GLY A 154 18.32 11.34 -2.86
CA GLY A 154 19.53 10.74 -2.29
C GLY A 154 19.29 9.85 -1.08
N ALA A 155 18.04 9.51 -0.76
CA ALA A 155 17.68 8.67 0.38
C ALA A 155 17.77 7.15 0.09
N GLY A 156 18.81 6.74 -0.65
CA GLY A 156 19.07 5.33 -0.95
C GLY A 156 19.53 4.55 0.28
N ASP A 157 20.26 5.21 1.18
CA ASP A 157 20.83 4.62 2.39
C ASP A 157 19.74 4.11 3.34
N LEU A 158 18.59 4.80 3.43
CA LEU A 158 17.46 4.30 4.20
C LEU A 158 16.96 2.94 3.71
N ILE A 159 16.86 2.73 2.39
CA ILE A 159 16.39 1.44 1.85
C ILE A 159 17.38 0.34 2.21
N TYR A 160 18.67 0.62 2.12
CA TYR A 160 19.72 -0.29 2.58
C TYR A 160 19.55 -0.64 4.06
N GLN A 161 19.48 0.37 4.94
CA GLN A 161 19.35 0.21 6.39
C GLN A 161 18.11 -0.59 6.78
N LEU A 162 16.96 -0.34 6.15
CA LEU A 162 15.73 -1.09 6.40
C LEU A 162 15.80 -2.51 5.82
N SER A 163 16.42 -2.71 4.66
CA SER A 163 16.51 -4.05 4.05
C SER A 163 17.40 -5.01 4.85
N ARG A 164 18.35 -4.44 5.60
CA ARG A 164 19.32 -5.15 6.45
C ARG A 164 19.10 -4.88 7.94
N PHE A 165 17.86 -4.56 8.31
CA PHE A 165 17.49 -4.14 9.65
C PHE A 165 17.93 -5.10 10.77
N ASP A 166 18.00 -6.40 10.46
CA ASP A 166 18.40 -7.45 11.39
C ASP A 166 19.76 -8.10 11.06
N GLU A 167 20.57 -7.54 10.13
CA GLU A 167 21.82 -8.16 9.70
C GLU A 167 22.87 -8.30 10.83
N GLU A 168 22.85 -7.38 11.80
CA GLU A 168 23.73 -7.43 12.99
C GLU A 168 23.30 -8.47 14.03
N LYS A 169 22.12 -9.10 13.89
CA LYS A 169 21.67 -10.14 14.82
C LYS A 169 22.22 -11.50 14.42
N VAL A 170 22.97 -12.11 15.34
CA VAL A 170 23.37 -13.52 15.21
C VAL A 170 22.20 -14.41 15.64
N GLY A 171 21.48 -14.94 14.66
CA GLY A 171 20.32 -15.79 14.89
C GLY A 171 19.04 -15.01 15.26
N GLY A 172 17.91 -15.72 15.26
CA GLY A 172 16.59 -15.12 15.47
C GLY A 172 15.77 -14.97 14.19
N ARG A 173 14.52 -14.52 14.34
CA ARG A 173 13.63 -14.24 13.22
C ARG A 173 13.83 -12.81 12.75
N ALA A 174 13.71 -12.60 11.45
CA ALA A 174 13.69 -11.26 10.91
C ALA A 174 12.43 -10.52 11.40
N SER A 175 12.61 -9.25 11.74
CA SER A 175 11.61 -8.37 12.33
C SER A 175 11.03 -7.39 11.32
N LEU A 176 11.61 -7.24 10.13
CA LEU A 176 11.17 -6.24 9.15
C LEU A 176 11.16 -6.79 7.71
N SER A 177 10.08 -6.52 6.98
CA SER A 177 9.95 -6.76 5.54
C SER A 177 9.58 -5.47 4.81
N LEU A 178 9.96 -5.35 3.53
CA LEU A 178 9.75 -4.12 2.75
C LEU A 178 8.87 -4.34 1.53
N ILE A 179 7.95 -3.41 1.31
CA ILE A 179 7.23 -3.28 0.04
C ILE A 179 7.47 -1.88 -0.49
N LEU A 180 8.15 -1.78 -1.62
CA LEU A 180 8.40 -0.52 -2.30
C LEU A 180 7.36 -0.34 -3.41
N ILE A 181 6.74 0.82 -3.50
CA ILE A 181 5.86 1.17 -4.62
C ILE A 181 6.47 2.34 -5.38
N SER A 182 6.53 2.20 -6.69
CA SER A 182 7.09 3.24 -7.55
C SER A 182 6.33 3.32 -8.88
N GLN A 183 6.30 4.51 -9.46
CA GLN A 183 5.81 4.68 -10.83
C GLN A 183 6.86 4.30 -11.88
N LYS A 184 8.14 4.33 -11.50
CA LYS A 184 9.29 4.11 -12.38
C LYS A 184 10.15 2.95 -11.88
N TYR A 185 10.96 2.40 -12.76
CA TYR A 185 11.99 1.48 -12.32
C TYR A 185 13.03 2.25 -11.49
N VAL A 186 13.22 1.85 -10.23
CA VAL A 186 14.06 2.55 -9.24
C VAL A 186 15.23 1.73 -8.74
N LEU A 187 15.35 0.46 -9.16
CA LEU A 187 16.44 -0.40 -8.67
C LEU A 187 17.82 0.12 -9.07
N ASN A 188 17.93 0.87 -10.17
CA ASN A 188 19.17 1.53 -10.58
C ASN A 188 19.59 2.71 -9.69
N LEU A 189 18.72 3.16 -8.78
CA LEU A 189 19.00 4.20 -7.79
C LEU A 189 19.43 3.63 -6.44
N LEU A 190 19.44 2.30 -6.31
CA LEU A 190 19.87 1.59 -5.12
C LEU A 190 21.31 1.10 -5.29
N ASP A 191 22.01 0.91 -4.18
CA ASP A 191 23.32 0.28 -4.17
C ASP A 191 23.22 -1.21 -4.56
N GLN A 192 24.33 -1.82 -4.99
CA GLN A 192 24.35 -3.22 -5.46
C GLN A 192 23.79 -4.21 -4.44
N SER A 193 23.98 -3.94 -3.15
CA SER A 193 23.55 -4.85 -2.10
C SER A 193 22.03 -4.75 -1.87
N SER A 194 21.45 -3.55 -1.89
CA SER A 194 19.99 -3.36 -1.90
C SER A 194 19.36 -3.98 -3.14
N ILE A 195 19.98 -3.82 -4.32
CA ILE A 195 19.54 -4.49 -5.56
C ILE A 195 19.50 -6.02 -5.37
N SER A 196 20.48 -6.58 -4.67
CA SER A 196 20.55 -8.02 -4.41
C SER A 196 19.42 -8.54 -3.51
N THR A 197 18.88 -7.69 -2.62
CA THR A 197 17.68 -7.97 -1.81
C THR A 197 16.42 -7.92 -2.68
N PHE A 198 16.33 -6.95 -3.58
CA PHE A 198 15.21 -6.75 -4.52
C PHE A 198 15.46 -7.42 -5.88
N ARG A 199 15.93 -8.69 -5.89
CA ARG A 199 16.19 -9.46 -7.12
C ARG A 199 15.05 -9.33 -8.13
N ARG A 200 15.32 -9.52 -9.43
CA ARG A 200 14.31 -9.40 -10.51
C ARG A 200 13.00 -10.17 -10.24
N THR A 201 13.06 -11.30 -9.53
CA THR A 201 11.90 -12.12 -9.14
C THR A 201 10.93 -11.44 -8.17
N ASN A 202 11.39 -10.39 -7.49
CA ASN A 202 10.64 -9.68 -6.46
C ASN A 202 9.98 -8.40 -7.02
N VAL A 203 10.10 -8.16 -8.33
CA VAL A 203 9.44 -7.06 -9.02
C VAL A 203 8.09 -7.53 -9.55
N ILE A 204 7.02 -6.84 -9.14
CA ILE A 204 5.65 -7.10 -9.58
C ILE A 204 5.17 -5.89 -10.38
N THR A 205 4.91 -6.12 -11.67
CA THR A 205 4.43 -5.09 -12.59
C THR A 205 2.91 -4.99 -12.58
N PHE A 206 2.42 -3.76 -12.54
CA PHE A 206 1.02 -3.38 -12.64
C PHE A 206 0.81 -2.66 -13.97
N GLY A 207 0.19 -3.37 -14.91
CA GLY A 207 -0.21 -2.81 -16.19
C GLY A 207 -1.32 -1.78 -16.04
N LYS A 208 -1.51 -0.97 -17.09
CA LYS A 208 -2.72 -0.16 -17.25
C LYS A 208 -3.94 -1.06 -17.33
N TYR A 209 -5.08 -0.59 -16.82
CA TYR A 209 -6.33 -1.31 -17.01
C TYR A 209 -6.85 -1.15 -18.44
N THR A 210 -7.45 -2.20 -18.98
CA THR A 210 -8.24 -2.12 -20.21
C THR A 210 -9.60 -1.49 -19.94
N ARG A 211 -10.31 -1.10 -21.00
CA ARG A 211 -11.68 -0.56 -20.90
C ARG A 211 -12.63 -1.51 -20.15
N ASP A 212 -12.61 -2.80 -20.49
CA ASP A 212 -13.49 -3.79 -19.84
C ASP A 212 -13.09 -4.01 -18.38
N GLU A 213 -11.79 -4.02 -18.06
CA GLU A 213 -11.34 -4.10 -16.68
C GLU A 213 -11.78 -2.88 -15.85
N LEU A 214 -11.72 -1.68 -16.41
CA LEU A 214 -12.22 -0.46 -15.77
C LEU A 214 -13.72 -0.50 -15.57
N LYS A 215 -14.47 -1.00 -16.56
CA LYS A 215 -15.92 -1.19 -16.44
C LYS A 215 -16.27 -2.09 -15.26
N ASP A 216 -15.60 -3.22 -15.12
CA ASP A 216 -15.85 -4.15 -14.00
C ASP A 216 -15.53 -3.50 -12.64
N ILE A 217 -14.42 -2.77 -12.56
CA ILE A 217 -14.01 -2.06 -11.33
C ILE A 217 -15.03 -0.99 -10.96
N THR A 218 -15.45 -0.15 -11.91
CA THR A 218 -16.44 0.90 -11.68
C THR A 218 -17.79 0.29 -11.30
N SER A 219 -18.20 -0.80 -11.95
CA SER A 219 -19.44 -1.52 -11.64
C SER A 219 -19.47 -2.04 -10.19
N ASP A 220 -18.36 -2.63 -9.73
CA ASP A 220 -18.23 -3.09 -8.34
C ASP A 220 -18.33 -1.94 -7.35
N ARG A 221 -17.65 -0.82 -7.62
CA ARG A 221 -17.74 0.38 -6.78
C ARG A 221 -19.14 0.98 -6.77
N VAL A 222 -19.83 0.97 -7.90
CA VAL A 222 -21.23 1.41 -7.98
C VAL A 222 -22.13 0.53 -7.13
N ALA A 223 -21.98 -0.79 -7.21
CA ALA A 223 -22.78 -1.74 -6.41
C ALA A 223 -22.56 -1.58 -4.90
N LEU A 224 -21.35 -1.18 -4.48
CA LEU A 224 -21.03 -0.90 -3.08
C LEU A 224 -21.57 0.46 -2.61
N ALA A 225 -21.50 1.49 -3.46
CA ALA A 225 -21.75 2.87 -3.08
C ALA A 225 -23.19 3.36 -3.32
N PHE A 226 -23.89 2.81 -4.30
CA PHE A 226 -25.22 3.26 -4.74
C PHE A 226 -26.32 2.25 -4.43
N TYR A 227 -27.57 2.70 -4.37
CA TYR A 227 -28.71 1.78 -4.36
C TYR A 227 -28.93 1.17 -5.76
N PRO A 228 -29.40 -0.09 -5.85
CA PRO A 228 -29.69 -0.74 -7.13
C PRO A 228 -30.55 0.13 -8.05
N GLY A 229 -30.17 0.23 -9.33
CA GLY A 229 -30.87 1.02 -10.35
C GLY A 229 -30.63 2.53 -10.30
N SER A 230 -29.78 3.04 -9.38
CA SER A 230 -29.50 4.48 -9.28
C SER A 230 -28.50 4.99 -10.33
N VAL A 231 -27.68 4.09 -10.87
CA VAL A 231 -26.70 4.38 -11.92
C VAL A 231 -27.08 3.55 -13.13
N ARG A 232 -27.15 4.20 -14.30
CA ARG A 232 -27.45 3.53 -15.56
C ARG A 232 -26.20 2.85 -16.11
N GLU A 233 -26.37 1.70 -16.74
CA GLU A 233 -25.27 0.92 -17.32
C GLU A 233 -24.49 1.71 -18.38
N ASP A 234 -25.18 2.50 -19.20
CA ASP A 234 -24.56 3.35 -20.24
C ASP A 234 -23.64 4.42 -19.65
N ALA A 235 -23.90 4.88 -18.42
CA ALA A 235 -23.01 5.80 -17.72
C ALA A 235 -21.72 5.11 -17.27
N ILE A 236 -21.80 3.86 -16.81
CA ILE A 236 -20.62 3.07 -16.43
C ILE A 236 -19.76 2.78 -17.66
N ASP A 237 -20.40 2.42 -18.79
CA ASP A 237 -19.72 2.24 -20.07
C ASP A 237 -18.98 3.51 -20.50
N LEU A 238 -19.64 4.66 -20.44
CA LEU A 238 -19.03 5.95 -20.80
C LEU A 238 -17.83 6.30 -19.91
N ILE A 239 -17.93 6.08 -18.59
CA ILE A 239 -16.82 6.30 -17.65
C ILE A 239 -15.63 5.41 -18.02
N ALA A 240 -15.88 4.13 -18.29
CA ALA A 240 -14.84 3.18 -18.67
C ALA A 240 -14.16 3.57 -19.99
N ASP A 241 -14.93 4.02 -20.99
CA ASP A 241 -14.41 4.51 -22.26
C ASP A 241 -13.48 5.71 -22.10
N ILE A 242 -13.90 6.72 -21.32
CA ILE A 242 -13.09 7.91 -21.07
C ILE A 242 -11.81 7.55 -20.29
N ALA A 243 -11.93 6.72 -19.23
CA ALA A 243 -10.79 6.37 -18.39
C ALA A 243 -9.80 5.41 -19.07
N ALA A 244 -10.22 4.64 -20.08
CA ALA A 244 -9.38 3.70 -20.82
C ALA A 244 -8.20 4.37 -21.54
N GLU A 245 -8.31 5.66 -21.89
CA GLU A 245 -7.21 6.44 -22.47
C GLU A 245 -5.95 6.38 -21.59
N TRP A 246 -6.14 6.47 -20.26
CA TRP A 246 -5.05 6.42 -19.29
C TRP A 246 -4.89 5.05 -18.62
N GLY A 247 -5.95 4.23 -18.62
CA GLY A 247 -5.98 2.96 -17.91
C GLY A 247 -5.91 3.13 -16.39
N ASP A 248 -6.51 4.22 -15.89
CA ASP A 248 -6.43 4.70 -14.51
C ASP A 248 -7.77 4.45 -13.79
N ALA A 249 -7.78 3.49 -12.86
CA ALA A 249 -8.99 3.17 -12.09
C ALA A 249 -9.32 4.23 -11.04
N ARG A 250 -8.36 5.06 -10.60
CA ARG A 250 -8.68 6.19 -9.71
C ARG A 250 -9.54 7.20 -10.46
N PHE A 251 -9.12 7.54 -11.68
CA PHE A 251 -9.88 8.45 -12.53
C PHE A 251 -11.26 7.90 -12.92
N ALA A 252 -11.41 6.58 -13.08
CA ALA A 252 -12.72 5.97 -13.36
C ALA A 252 -13.68 5.95 -12.15
N ILE A 253 -13.18 6.15 -10.92
CA ILE A 253 -13.98 6.12 -9.69
C ILE A 253 -14.33 7.54 -9.21
N GLU A 254 -13.45 8.51 -9.47
CA GLU A 254 -13.65 9.95 -9.18
C GLU A 254 -14.70 10.60 -10.09
#